data_AF-A0A2A5HVP4-F1
#
_entry.id   AF-A0A2A5HVP4-F1
#
_cell.length_a   1.000
_cell.length_b   1.000
_cell.length_c   1.000
_cell.angle_alpha   90.00
_cell.angle_beta   90.00
_cell.angle_gamma   90.00
#
_symmetry.space_group_name_H-M   'P 1'
#
loop_
_entity.id
_entity.type
_entity.pdbx_description
1 polymer ?
#
loop_
_entity_poly.entity_id
_entity_poly.type
_entity_poly.pdbx_seq_one_letter_code
_entity_poly.pdbx_strand_id
1 'polypeptide(L)'
;MKHEETKELLSLIGDDRRVFRYFKDRYCLDLIDYEMQARNVDSMKVSELKSSRLNRILQKPVVNQMLKGCGKGKLLASDLMMYWPQECLNFSLSFTDWGTGDKDGDQTSRNQSNLVLQLNFDQQHTQVYQRLVKPDGECGPFEYWAHPVRQDARKTMAWVRMDMCFDSGEVLIEEIQTDWLRKANRALQRVAHCRKTTPLLKPRQVIGDIHGEYHQLQQYVEHYLKPYQSIWAEAAMAAALKFIIEELGMRTIYYHSFDTGQKIKRVAGAPPRSLYTQLPKRFAFEPTEAAPRFLQQDKWARRCIKAIEAPSWYCLSY
;
A
#
# COMPACT_ATOMS: atom_id res chain seq x y z
N MET A 1 4.42 -17.45 3.49
CA MET A 1 5.40 -17.98 4.45
C MET A 1 4.66 -18.83 5.48
N LYS A 2 5.32 -19.74 6.19
CA LYS A 2 4.62 -20.56 7.20
C LYS A 2 4.02 -19.67 8.28
N HIS A 3 2.91 -20.13 8.87
CA HIS A 3 2.24 -19.35 9.91
C HIS A 3 3.18 -19.06 11.09
N GLU A 4 3.94 -20.06 11.52
CA GLU A 4 4.96 -19.94 12.58
C GLU A 4 6.05 -18.92 12.22
N GLU A 5 6.60 -18.97 11.00
CA GLU A 5 7.57 -17.99 10.49
C GLU A 5 7.00 -16.57 10.49
N THR A 6 5.70 -16.41 10.19
CA THR A 6 5.03 -15.11 10.21
C THR A 6 4.96 -14.56 11.64
N LYS A 7 4.62 -15.42 12.61
CA LYS A 7 4.53 -15.04 14.02
C LYS A 7 5.89 -14.71 14.63
N GLU A 8 6.93 -15.46 14.26
CA GLU A 8 8.31 -15.16 14.63
C GLU A 8 8.76 -13.82 14.05
N LEU A 9 8.50 -13.56 12.76
CA LEU A 9 8.84 -12.27 12.17
C LEU A 9 8.11 -11.11 12.87
N LEU A 10 6.82 -11.27 13.19
CA LEU A 10 6.06 -10.26 13.92
C LEU A 10 6.63 -10.00 15.32
N SER A 11 7.14 -11.03 16.02
CA SER A 11 7.76 -10.85 17.34
C SER A 11 9.10 -10.12 17.24
N LEU A 12 9.88 -10.36 16.18
CA LEU A 12 11.15 -9.66 15.90
C LEU A 12 10.93 -8.20 15.48
N ILE A 13 9.89 -7.93 14.69
CA ILE A 13 9.49 -6.57 14.32
C ILE A 13 9.06 -5.80 15.57
N GLY A 14 8.32 -6.43 16.48
CA GLY A 14 7.82 -5.78 17.69
C GLY A 14 6.80 -4.65 17.43
N ASP A 15 6.33 -4.02 18.51
CA ASP A 15 5.27 -2.99 18.46
C ASP A 15 5.82 -1.54 18.56
N ASP A 16 7.10 -1.36 18.22
CA ASP A 16 7.72 -0.04 18.25
C ASP A 16 7.02 0.92 17.29
N ARG A 17 6.84 2.16 17.77
CA ARG A 17 6.19 3.22 16.99
C ARG A 17 7.07 3.60 15.79
N ARG A 18 6.68 3.11 14.61
CA ARG A 18 7.28 3.48 13.32
C ARG A 18 6.54 4.64 12.69
N VAL A 19 7.19 5.79 12.56
CA VAL A 19 6.63 6.95 11.86
C VAL A 19 7.01 6.89 10.39
N PHE A 20 6.00 6.94 9.52
CA PHE A 20 6.20 7.01 8.08
C PHE A 20 5.65 8.35 7.58
N ARG A 21 6.55 9.22 7.12
CA ARG A 21 6.18 10.51 6.51
C ARG A 21 6.16 10.36 5.01
N TYR A 22 5.12 10.90 4.37
CA TYR A 22 4.96 10.77 2.94
C TYR A 22 4.34 12.01 2.33
N PHE A 23 4.81 12.37 1.14
CA PHE A 23 4.20 13.38 0.28
C PHE A 23 4.10 12.81 -1.13
N LYS A 24 3.25 13.43 -1.94
CA LYS A 24 2.94 12.91 -3.27
C LYS A 24 4.19 12.72 -4.14
N ASP A 25 4.28 11.58 -4.82
CA ASP A 25 5.42 11.17 -5.65
C ASP A 25 6.77 11.03 -4.90
N ARG A 26 6.81 11.05 -3.55
CA ARG A 26 8.05 10.81 -2.76
C ARG A 26 8.77 9.53 -3.16
N TYR A 27 8.01 8.49 -3.51
CA TYR A 27 8.56 7.21 -3.97
C TYR A 27 9.55 7.35 -5.12
N CYS A 28 9.46 8.40 -5.95
CA CYS A 28 10.40 8.62 -7.04
C CYS A 28 11.82 8.86 -6.50
N LEU A 29 11.94 9.58 -5.39
CA LEU A 29 13.23 9.83 -4.73
C LEU A 29 13.75 8.54 -4.09
N ASP A 30 12.87 7.79 -3.43
CA ASP A 30 13.24 6.52 -2.80
C ASP A 30 13.71 5.49 -3.84
N LEU A 31 13.08 5.41 -5.02
CA LEU A 31 13.52 4.51 -6.11
C LEU A 31 14.91 4.87 -6.65
N ILE A 32 15.25 6.16 -6.71
CA ILE A 32 16.60 6.61 -7.10
C ILE A 32 17.59 6.21 -6.01
N ASP A 33 17.23 6.40 -4.75
CA ASP A 33 18.06 6.02 -3.61
C ASP A 33 18.34 4.51 -3.59
N TYR A 34 17.31 3.68 -3.79
CA TYR A 34 17.48 2.22 -3.86
C TYR A 34 18.38 1.79 -5.02
N GLU A 35 18.33 2.47 -6.16
CA GLU A 35 19.21 2.23 -7.31
C GLU A 35 20.67 2.64 -7.01
N MET A 36 20.87 3.77 -6.30
CA MET A 36 22.18 4.21 -5.83
C MET A 36 22.78 3.20 -4.84
N GLN A 37 21.99 2.76 -3.86
CA GLN A 37 22.38 1.74 -2.88
C GLN A 37 22.75 0.42 -3.56
N ALA A 38 21.96 -0.03 -4.53
CA ALA A 38 22.21 -1.28 -5.27
C ALA A 38 23.54 -1.25 -6.05
N ARG A 39 23.89 -0.08 -6.58
CA ARG A 39 25.17 0.17 -7.27
C ARG A 39 26.32 0.46 -6.32
N ASN A 40 26.04 0.59 -5.01
CA ASN A 40 26.98 1.01 -3.99
C ASN A 40 27.68 2.34 -4.33
N VAL A 41 26.89 3.36 -4.68
CA VAL A 41 27.37 4.71 -5.02
C VAL A 41 26.62 5.80 -4.26
N ASP A 42 27.33 6.83 -3.81
CA ASP A 42 26.72 8.00 -3.13
C ASP A 42 26.26 9.09 -4.11
N SER A 43 26.52 8.91 -5.41
CA SER A 43 26.11 9.87 -6.44
C SER A 43 25.89 9.21 -7.79
N MET A 44 24.98 9.77 -8.58
CA MET A 44 24.74 9.38 -9.97
C MET A 44 24.64 10.61 -10.87
N LYS A 45 25.11 10.49 -12.10
CA LYS A 45 24.88 11.51 -13.13
C LYS A 45 23.42 11.44 -13.59
N VAL A 46 22.83 12.59 -13.87
CA VAL A 46 21.48 12.67 -14.44
C VAL A 46 21.38 11.93 -15.77
N SER A 47 22.47 11.88 -16.55
CA SER A 47 22.53 11.10 -17.79
C SER A 47 22.37 9.60 -17.55
N GLU A 48 22.92 9.06 -16.45
CA GLU A 48 22.83 7.64 -16.11
C GLU A 48 21.40 7.27 -15.71
N LEU A 49 20.73 8.15 -14.95
CA LEU A 49 19.32 7.98 -14.61
C LEU A 49 18.44 7.98 -15.86
N LYS A 50 18.72 8.87 -16.84
CA LYS A 50 17.98 8.94 -18.12
C LYS A 50 18.14 7.67 -18.97
N SER A 51 19.29 7.00 -18.88
CA SER A 51 19.52 5.71 -19.56
C SER A 51 18.99 4.50 -18.80
N SER A 52 18.50 4.68 -17.56
CA SER A 52 18.01 3.59 -16.72
C SER A 52 16.49 3.41 -16.83
N ARG A 53 15.97 2.34 -16.21
CA ARG A 53 14.51 2.12 -15.98
C ARG A 53 13.82 3.29 -15.26
N LEU A 54 14.57 4.10 -14.52
CA LEU A 54 14.06 5.25 -13.78
C LEU A 54 13.83 6.49 -14.65
N ASN A 55 14.13 6.46 -15.95
CA ASN A 55 13.88 7.61 -16.84
C ASN A 55 12.43 8.13 -16.75
N ARG A 56 11.46 7.22 -16.58
CA ARG A 56 10.03 7.56 -16.47
C ARG A 56 9.70 8.42 -15.26
N ILE A 57 10.44 8.27 -14.15
CA ILE A 57 10.21 9.06 -12.93
C ILE A 57 10.91 10.42 -12.98
N LEU A 58 11.90 10.62 -13.85
CA LEU A 58 12.60 11.90 -13.99
C LEU A 58 11.68 13.04 -14.46
N GLN A 59 10.61 12.72 -15.19
CA GLN A 59 9.64 13.70 -15.67
C GLN A 59 8.68 14.18 -14.56
N LYS A 60 8.74 13.59 -13.37
CA LYS A 60 7.85 13.94 -12.26
C LYS A 60 8.20 15.32 -11.70
N PRO A 61 7.21 16.15 -11.34
CA PRO A 61 7.46 17.50 -10.80
C PRO A 61 8.43 17.53 -9.63
N VAL A 62 8.30 16.59 -8.69
CA VAL A 62 9.19 16.47 -7.53
C VAL A 62 10.65 16.25 -7.93
N VAL A 63 10.90 15.33 -8.86
CA VAL A 63 12.25 15.01 -9.33
C VAL A 63 12.80 16.18 -10.13
N ASN A 64 12.01 16.75 -11.04
CA ASN A 64 12.40 17.92 -11.80
C ASN A 64 12.76 19.11 -10.91
N GLN A 65 12.01 19.37 -9.84
CA GLN A 65 12.30 20.45 -8.90
C GLN A 65 13.60 20.21 -8.15
N MET A 66 13.82 18.99 -7.66
CA MET A 66 15.07 18.61 -6.99
C MET A 66 16.27 18.73 -7.95
N LEU A 67 16.12 18.26 -9.20
CA LEU A 67 17.18 18.32 -10.21
C LEU A 67 17.61 19.75 -10.57
N LYS A 68 16.73 20.77 -10.42
CA LYS A 68 17.12 22.18 -10.61
C LYS A 68 18.17 22.66 -9.60
N GLY A 69 18.21 22.06 -8.40
CA GLY A 69 19.21 22.35 -7.37
C GLY A 69 20.53 21.59 -7.54
N CYS A 70 20.58 20.61 -8.43
CA CYS A 70 21.75 19.74 -8.61
C CYS A 70 22.83 20.43 -9.47
N GLY A 71 23.89 20.94 -8.83
CA GLY A 71 25.05 21.49 -9.53
C GLY A 71 25.78 20.45 -10.37
N LYS A 72 26.20 20.82 -11.60
CA LYS A 72 27.04 19.99 -12.50
C LYS A 72 26.40 18.68 -12.99
N GLY A 73 25.06 18.56 -12.94
CA GLY A 73 24.34 17.41 -13.50
C GLY A 73 24.58 16.08 -12.76
N LYS A 74 24.99 16.16 -11.49
CA LYS A 74 25.13 15.03 -10.57
C LYS A 74 24.15 15.18 -9.42
N LEU A 75 23.55 14.08 -9.01
CA LEU A 75 22.66 13.96 -7.87
C LEU A 75 23.36 13.17 -6.79
N LEU A 76 23.38 13.70 -5.56
CA LEU A 76 23.93 13.00 -4.39
C LEU A 76 22.80 12.28 -3.63
N ALA A 77 23.11 11.15 -2.99
CA ALA A 77 22.15 10.46 -2.12
C ALA A 77 21.63 11.38 -0.99
N SER A 78 22.50 12.24 -0.45
CA SER A 78 22.12 13.24 0.55
C SER A 78 21.05 14.22 0.06
N ASP A 79 21.04 14.56 -1.24
CA ASP A 79 20.05 15.47 -1.82
C ASP A 79 18.64 14.85 -1.77
N LEU A 80 18.54 13.53 -2.00
CA LEU A 80 17.30 12.76 -1.91
C LEU A 80 16.75 12.76 -0.48
N MET A 81 17.62 12.56 0.50
CA MET A 81 17.25 12.49 1.92
C MET A 81 16.78 13.83 2.47
N MET A 82 17.41 14.93 2.04
CA MET A 82 17.12 16.29 2.51
C MET A 82 15.87 16.91 1.86
N TYR A 83 15.39 16.37 0.72
CA TYR A 83 14.22 16.92 0.05
C TYR A 83 12.92 16.58 0.80
N TRP A 84 12.38 17.58 1.51
CA TRP A 84 11.09 17.52 2.19
C TRP A 84 10.29 18.80 1.98
N PRO A 85 9.14 18.76 1.30
CA PRO A 85 8.25 19.91 1.20
C PRO A 85 7.55 20.18 2.55
N GLN A 86 6.98 21.38 2.68
CA GLN A 86 6.19 21.75 3.87
C GLN A 86 4.95 20.86 4.05
N GLU A 87 4.29 20.51 2.95
CA GLU A 87 3.10 19.66 2.97
C GLU A 87 3.51 18.17 2.94
N CYS A 88 3.34 17.48 4.07
CA CYS A 88 3.50 16.04 4.18
C CYS A 88 2.41 15.44 5.08
N LEU A 89 2.05 14.19 4.79
CA LEU A 89 1.17 13.41 5.65
C LEU A 89 2.01 12.51 6.56
N ASN A 90 1.56 12.38 7.80
CA ASN A 90 2.16 11.49 8.77
C ASN A 90 1.33 10.22 8.88
N PHE A 91 2.01 9.09 8.95
CA PHE A 91 1.43 7.78 9.18
C PHE A 91 2.20 7.07 10.29
N SER A 92 1.55 6.08 10.88
CA SER A 92 2.24 5.08 11.69
C SER A 92 2.15 3.71 11.02
N LEU A 93 3.26 2.97 11.03
CA LEU A 93 3.29 1.61 10.51
C LEU A 93 3.09 0.62 11.67
N SER A 94 2.27 -0.39 11.42
CA SER A 94 2.20 -1.59 12.24
C SER A 94 2.10 -2.82 11.37
N PHE A 95 2.27 -3.99 11.97
CA PHE A 95 2.28 -5.25 11.26
C PHE A 95 1.34 -6.24 11.93
N THR A 96 0.72 -7.08 11.12
CA THR A 96 -0.09 -8.22 11.56
C THR A 96 0.04 -9.34 10.54
N ASP A 97 -0.65 -10.45 10.74
CA ASP A 97 -0.72 -11.56 9.80
C ASP A 97 -2.06 -11.63 9.06
N TRP A 98 -2.05 -12.36 7.95
CA TRP A 98 -3.25 -12.75 7.23
C TRP A 98 -3.19 -14.22 6.82
N GLY A 99 -4.29 -14.92 7.09
CA GLY A 99 -4.52 -16.30 6.69
C GLY A 99 -3.98 -17.33 7.67
N THR A 100 -4.68 -18.45 7.76
CA THR A 100 -4.33 -19.62 8.58
C THR A 100 -3.63 -20.71 7.79
N GLY A 101 -3.39 -20.48 6.49
CA GLY A 101 -2.79 -21.46 5.59
C GLY A 101 -3.81 -22.24 4.76
N ASP A 102 -5.10 -21.86 4.81
CA ASP A 102 -6.12 -22.34 3.90
C ASP A 102 -6.38 -21.28 2.83
N LYS A 103 -5.69 -21.39 1.70
CA LYS A 103 -5.76 -20.37 0.64
C LYS A 103 -7.17 -20.11 0.11
N ASP A 104 -8.09 -21.08 0.14
CA ASP A 104 -9.42 -20.93 -0.47
C ASP A 104 -10.28 -20.02 0.42
N GLY A 105 -10.18 -20.18 1.75
CA GLY A 105 -10.74 -19.22 2.71
C GLY A 105 -9.96 -17.91 2.78
N ASP A 106 -8.62 -18.00 2.77
CA ASP A 106 -7.72 -16.86 2.99
C ASP A 106 -7.49 -16.01 1.72
N GLN A 107 -7.89 -16.50 0.55
CA GLN A 107 -7.64 -15.85 -0.74
C GLN A 107 -6.15 -15.47 -0.92
N THR A 108 -5.27 -16.44 -0.75
CA THR A 108 -3.80 -16.32 -0.91
C THR A 108 -3.30 -17.13 -2.11
N SER A 109 -2.07 -16.88 -2.56
CA SER A 109 -1.51 -17.56 -3.74
C SER A 109 -1.07 -19.01 -3.49
N ARG A 110 -0.86 -19.39 -2.23
CA ARG A 110 -0.51 -20.75 -1.77
C ARG A 110 -1.01 -20.99 -0.34
N ASN A 111 -1.02 -22.23 0.11
CA ASN A 111 -1.49 -22.64 1.46
C ASN A 111 -0.51 -22.20 2.57
N GLN A 112 -0.40 -20.89 2.77
CA GLN A 112 0.55 -20.23 3.65
C GLN A 112 -0.06 -18.90 4.15
N SER A 113 0.59 -18.29 5.13
CA SER A 113 0.21 -16.97 5.66
C SER A 113 0.97 -15.84 4.96
N ASN A 114 0.45 -14.63 5.09
CA ASN A 114 1.08 -13.40 4.65
C ASN A 114 1.44 -12.51 5.84
N LEU A 115 2.53 -11.77 5.71
CA LEU A 115 2.75 -10.58 6.52
C LEU A 115 1.88 -9.44 5.99
N VAL A 116 1.27 -8.68 6.88
CA VAL A 116 0.47 -7.51 6.54
C VAL A 116 1.11 -6.27 7.11
N LEU A 117 1.50 -5.33 6.24
CA LEU A 117 1.82 -3.97 6.64
C LEU A 117 0.54 -3.16 6.71
N GLN A 118 0.32 -2.48 7.84
CA GLN A 118 -0.78 -1.56 8.05
C GLN A 118 -0.25 -0.12 8.03
N LEU A 119 -0.76 0.68 7.09
CA LEU A 119 -0.50 2.10 7.01
C LEU A 119 -1.61 2.82 7.77
N ASN A 120 -1.33 3.24 9.01
CA ASN A 120 -2.32 3.81 9.91
C ASN A 120 -2.29 5.33 9.88
N PHE A 121 -3.45 5.93 10.12
CA PHE A 121 -3.56 7.38 10.31
C PHE A 121 -2.77 7.87 11.54
N ASP A 122 -2.55 9.17 11.60
CA ASP A 122 -1.94 9.84 12.75
C ASP A 122 -2.97 10.30 13.79
N GLN A 123 -2.48 10.90 14.88
CA GLN A 123 -3.33 11.40 15.95
C GLN A 123 -4.26 12.55 15.49
N GLN A 124 -3.82 13.34 14.52
CA GLN A 124 -4.61 14.46 14.00
C GLN A 124 -5.87 13.93 13.33
N HIS A 125 -5.76 12.84 12.58
CA HIS A 125 -6.93 12.17 12.01
C HIS A 125 -7.89 11.67 13.08
N THR A 126 -7.40 11.00 14.13
CA THR A 126 -8.25 10.51 15.22
C THR A 126 -9.10 11.65 15.81
N GLN A 127 -8.51 12.81 16.06
CA GLN A 127 -9.24 13.98 16.58
C GLN A 127 -10.31 14.50 15.62
N VAL A 128 -9.98 14.62 14.33
CA VAL A 128 -10.94 15.10 13.32
C VAL A 128 -12.07 14.10 13.11
N TYR A 129 -11.75 12.81 13.08
CA TYR A 129 -12.69 11.71 12.98
C TYR A 129 -13.69 11.73 14.15
N GLN A 130 -13.19 11.82 15.39
CA GLN A 130 -14.03 11.93 16.59
C GLN A 130 -14.93 13.18 16.56
N ARG A 131 -14.39 14.31 16.11
CA ARG A 131 -15.14 15.58 16.05
C ARG A 131 -16.24 15.59 14.98
N LEU A 132 -15.96 15.09 13.78
CA LEU A 132 -16.84 15.22 12.62
C LEU A 132 -17.74 14.01 12.41
N VAL A 133 -17.23 12.80 12.59
CA VAL A 133 -17.98 11.56 12.38
C VAL A 133 -18.69 11.12 13.65
N LYS A 134 -18.08 11.38 14.81
CA LYS A 134 -18.61 11.02 16.14
C LYS A 134 -19.01 9.54 16.18
N PRO A 135 -18.04 8.62 16.02
CA PRO A 135 -18.33 7.19 16.00
C PRO A 135 -18.87 6.69 17.33
N ASP A 136 -19.61 5.59 17.29
CA ASP A 136 -20.02 4.86 18.49
C ASP A 136 -18.93 3.82 18.83
N GLY A 137 -18.31 3.95 20.00
CA GLY A 137 -17.27 3.02 20.46
C GLY A 137 -15.94 3.05 19.70
N GLU A 138 -15.15 2.00 19.91
CA GLU A 138 -13.82 1.86 19.31
C GLU A 138 -13.89 1.39 17.86
N CYS A 139 -14.78 0.46 17.50
CA CYS A 139 -14.97 0.00 16.13
C CYS A 139 -15.80 1.01 15.31
N GLY A 140 -15.21 1.55 14.25
CA GLY A 140 -15.80 2.62 13.45
C GLY A 140 -16.57 2.14 12.20
N PRO A 141 -17.43 2.99 11.61
CA PRO A 141 -18.23 2.68 10.40
C PRO A 141 -17.41 2.39 9.14
N PHE A 142 -16.10 2.65 9.17
CA PHE A 142 -15.22 2.58 8.01
C PHE A 142 -14.23 1.41 8.06
N GLU A 143 -14.32 0.56 9.09
CA GLU A 143 -13.48 -0.63 9.25
C GLU A 143 -14.25 -1.88 8.86
N TYR A 144 -13.55 -2.97 8.56
CA TYR A 144 -14.16 -4.27 8.38
C TYR A 144 -13.44 -5.28 9.27
N TRP A 145 -14.15 -5.84 10.24
CA TRP A 145 -13.57 -6.69 11.29
C TRP A 145 -12.86 -7.93 10.76
N ALA A 146 -13.26 -8.44 9.59
CA ALA A 146 -12.65 -9.60 8.95
C ALA A 146 -11.45 -9.23 8.06
N HIS A 147 -11.05 -7.96 8.00
CA HIS A 147 -9.84 -7.50 7.31
C HIS A 147 -8.72 -7.22 8.31
N PRO A 148 -7.45 -7.21 7.89
CA PRO A 148 -6.31 -7.02 8.79
C PRO A 148 -6.13 -5.53 9.10
N VAL A 149 -7.11 -4.93 9.75
CA VAL A 149 -7.13 -3.51 10.16
C VAL A 149 -7.05 -3.41 11.68
N ARG A 150 -6.38 -2.37 12.18
CA ARG A 150 -6.44 -2.02 13.60
C ARG A 150 -7.86 -1.63 13.97
N GLN A 151 -8.32 -2.09 15.13
CA GLN A 151 -9.64 -1.73 15.68
C GLN A 151 -9.54 -0.69 16.81
N ASP A 152 -8.32 -0.31 17.20
CA ASP A 152 -8.06 0.71 18.22
C ASP A 152 -8.08 2.14 17.66
N ALA A 153 -7.59 3.11 18.45
CA ALA A 153 -7.58 4.53 18.09
C ALA A 153 -6.75 4.88 16.84
N ARG A 154 -5.76 4.06 16.46
CA ARG A 154 -4.87 4.29 15.29
C ARG A 154 -5.39 3.53 14.09
N LYS A 155 -6.46 4.06 13.53
CA LYS A 155 -7.22 3.48 12.43
C LYS A 155 -6.36 3.19 11.20
N THR A 156 -6.51 2.00 10.61
CA THR A 156 -5.78 1.63 9.39
C THR A 156 -6.36 2.33 8.17
N MET A 157 -5.54 3.13 7.49
CA MET A 157 -5.92 3.83 6.26
C MET A 157 -5.85 2.88 5.05
N ALA A 158 -4.75 2.14 4.94
CA ALA A 158 -4.50 1.15 3.90
C ALA A 158 -3.65 0.00 4.45
N TRP A 159 -3.64 -1.13 3.76
CA TRP A 159 -2.82 -2.27 4.13
C TRP A 159 -2.25 -2.97 2.89
N VAL A 160 -1.14 -3.67 3.09
CA VAL A 160 -0.41 -4.41 2.05
C VAL A 160 -0.16 -5.83 2.53
N ARG A 161 -0.66 -6.83 1.79
CA ARG A 161 -0.38 -8.26 2.03
C ARG A 161 0.87 -8.68 1.26
N MET A 162 1.80 -9.34 1.94
CA MET A 162 3.07 -9.79 1.39
C MET A 162 3.28 -11.26 1.71
N ASP A 163 3.48 -12.09 0.68
CA ASP A 163 4.07 -13.42 0.82
C ASP A 163 5.56 -13.31 0.57
N MET A 164 6.39 -13.99 1.36
CA MET A 164 7.84 -13.92 1.25
C MET A 164 8.48 -15.27 1.47
N CYS A 165 9.71 -15.39 0.98
CA CYS A 165 10.56 -16.56 1.17
C CYS A 165 11.99 -16.10 1.43
N PHE A 166 12.46 -16.28 2.67
CA PHE A 166 13.82 -15.92 3.06
C PHE A 166 14.88 -16.73 2.31
N ASP A 167 14.61 -18.00 2.00
CA ASP A 167 15.53 -18.86 1.25
C ASP A 167 15.79 -18.35 -0.18
N SER A 168 14.77 -17.81 -0.86
CA SER A 168 14.94 -17.24 -2.20
C SER A 168 15.25 -15.74 -2.21
N GLY A 169 15.05 -15.05 -1.08
CA GLY A 169 15.16 -13.59 -0.99
C GLY A 169 14.08 -12.87 -1.82
N GLU A 170 12.94 -13.52 -2.06
CA GLU A 170 11.85 -13.00 -2.88
C GLU A 170 10.63 -12.62 -2.04
N VAL A 171 9.99 -11.52 -2.42
CA VAL A 171 8.69 -11.08 -1.88
C VAL A 171 7.67 -11.00 -3.01
N LEU A 172 6.43 -11.38 -2.74
CA LEU A 172 5.26 -11.13 -3.58
C LEU A 172 4.31 -10.22 -2.82
N ILE A 173 4.10 -9.02 -3.35
CA ILE A 173 3.01 -8.16 -2.94
C ILE A 173 1.72 -8.74 -3.53
N GLU A 174 0.95 -9.41 -2.67
CA GLU A 174 -0.27 -10.13 -3.00
C GLU A 174 -1.43 -9.16 -3.28
N GLU A 175 -1.49 -8.09 -2.49
CA GLU A 175 -2.61 -7.14 -2.49
C GLU A 175 -2.30 -5.83 -1.76
N ILE A 176 -2.85 -4.74 -2.29
CA ILE A 176 -2.90 -3.41 -1.65
C ILE A 176 -4.36 -2.94 -1.62
N GLN A 177 -4.87 -2.57 -0.45
CA GLN A 177 -6.26 -2.14 -0.29
C GLN A 177 -6.45 -1.00 0.73
N THR A 178 -7.60 -0.33 0.61
CA THR A 178 -8.11 0.60 1.61
C THR A 178 -9.59 0.33 1.86
N ASP A 179 -9.93 -0.11 3.07
CA ASP A 179 -11.31 -0.19 3.52
C ASP A 179 -11.85 1.19 3.89
N TRP A 180 -11.03 1.95 4.60
CA TRP A 180 -11.43 3.20 5.21
C TRP A 180 -11.93 4.22 4.20
N LEU A 181 -11.11 4.55 3.20
CA LEU A 181 -11.45 5.57 2.20
C LEU A 181 -12.61 5.11 1.33
N ARG A 182 -12.68 3.81 1.01
CA ARG A 182 -13.77 3.22 0.23
C ARG A 182 -15.09 3.26 0.98
N LYS A 183 -15.11 2.86 2.25
CA LYS A 183 -16.32 2.85 3.09
C LYS A 183 -16.78 4.25 3.43
N ALA A 184 -15.86 5.18 3.71
CA ALA A 184 -16.20 6.59 3.94
C ALA A 184 -16.91 7.23 2.73
N ASN A 185 -16.39 7.01 1.52
CA ASN A 185 -17.04 7.49 0.29
C ASN A 185 -18.42 6.83 0.07
N ARG A 186 -18.51 5.51 0.22
CA ARG A 186 -19.81 4.79 0.11
C ARG A 186 -20.83 5.28 1.14
N ALA A 187 -20.38 5.58 2.36
CA ALA A 187 -21.22 6.12 3.42
C ALA A 187 -21.82 7.47 3.02
N LEU A 188 -20.98 8.41 2.59
CA LEU A 188 -21.45 9.72 2.13
C LEU A 188 -22.43 9.58 0.95
N GLN A 189 -22.08 8.78 -0.06
CA GLN A 189 -22.94 8.55 -1.24
C GLN A 189 -24.30 7.96 -0.85
N ARG A 190 -24.33 6.98 0.07
CA ARG A 190 -25.56 6.35 0.53
C ARG A 190 -26.44 7.34 1.29
N VAL A 191 -25.87 8.11 2.22
CA VAL A 191 -26.62 9.14 2.97
C VAL A 191 -27.13 10.23 2.02
N ALA A 192 -26.30 10.71 1.08
CA ALA A 192 -26.69 11.70 0.09
C ALA A 192 -27.84 11.21 -0.80
N HIS A 193 -27.82 9.94 -1.20
CA HIS A 193 -28.89 9.32 -1.97
C HIS A 193 -30.21 9.29 -1.18
N CYS A 194 -30.21 8.82 0.07
CA CYS A 194 -31.40 8.80 0.92
C CYS A 194 -31.95 10.21 1.21
N ARG A 195 -31.07 11.23 1.27
CA ARG A 195 -31.49 12.63 1.47
C ARG A 195 -32.21 13.25 0.27
N LYS A 196 -32.17 12.62 -0.92
CA LYS A 196 -32.98 13.06 -2.07
C LYS A 196 -34.48 12.93 -1.80
N THR A 197 -34.88 11.91 -1.05
CA THR A 197 -36.29 11.69 -0.68
C THR A 197 -36.60 12.20 0.73
N THR A 198 -35.62 12.19 1.64
CA THR A 198 -35.79 12.65 3.03
C THR A 198 -34.72 13.70 3.38
N PRO A 199 -34.92 15.00 3.08
CA PRO A 199 -33.87 16.02 3.19
C PRO A 199 -33.28 16.21 4.59
N LEU A 200 -34.01 15.91 5.66
CA LEU A 200 -33.54 16.04 7.04
C LEU A 200 -32.95 14.74 7.61
N LEU A 201 -32.82 13.69 6.79
CA LEU A 201 -32.27 12.40 7.22
C LEU A 201 -30.84 12.55 7.74
N LYS A 202 -30.61 12.06 8.95
CA LYS A 202 -29.31 12.06 9.61
C LYS A 202 -28.49 10.84 9.20
N PRO A 203 -27.15 10.96 9.10
CA PRO A 203 -26.28 9.82 8.80
C PRO A 203 -26.54 8.58 9.66
N ARG A 204 -26.76 8.76 10.98
CA ARG A 204 -27.04 7.68 11.94
C ARG A 204 -28.24 6.79 11.55
N GLN A 205 -29.22 7.35 10.86
CA GLN A 205 -30.41 6.62 10.42
C GLN A 205 -30.15 5.70 9.22
N VAL A 206 -28.98 5.83 8.57
CA VAL A 206 -28.56 5.00 7.44
C VAL A 206 -27.38 4.13 7.83
N ILE A 207 -26.48 4.64 8.68
CA ILE A 207 -25.27 3.98 9.18
C ILE A 207 -25.18 4.29 10.67
N GLY A 208 -25.48 3.30 11.51
CA GLY A 208 -25.67 3.46 12.96
C GLY A 208 -24.52 4.12 13.71
N ASP A 209 -23.29 3.93 13.22
CA ASP A 209 -22.07 4.40 13.90
C ASP A 209 -21.61 5.79 13.43
N ILE A 210 -22.47 6.58 12.79
CA ILE A 210 -22.17 7.96 12.39
C ILE A 210 -23.11 8.92 13.10
N HIS A 211 -22.67 9.51 14.22
CA HIS A 211 -23.46 10.48 14.98
C HIS A 211 -23.22 11.94 14.55
N GLY A 212 -22.26 12.15 13.65
CA GLY A 212 -22.07 13.43 12.97
C GLY A 212 -23.28 13.80 12.11
N GLU A 213 -23.50 15.11 11.94
CA GLU A 213 -24.51 15.61 11.01
C GLU A 213 -24.02 15.46 9.55
N TYR A 214 -24.95 15.52 8.59
CA TYR A 214 -24.62 15.30 7.16
C TYR A 214 -23.48 16.19 6.64
N HIS A 215 -23.50 17.48 6.98
CA HIS A 215 -22.45 18.43 6.57
C HIS A 215 -21.09 18.10 7.23
N GLN A 216 -21.08 17.49 8.42
CA GLN A 216 -19.85 17.08 9.10
C GLN A 216 -19.25 15.83 8.45
N LEU A 217 -20.11 14.86 8.08
CA LEU A 217 -19.70 13.71 7.27
C LEU A 217 -19.15 14.16 5.92
N GLN A 218 -19.82 15.10 5.25
CA GLN A 218 -19.36 15.68 3.99
C GLN A 218 -18.00 16.36 4.18
N GLN A 219 -17.84 17.21 5.20
CA GLN A 219 -16.57 17.87 5.52
C GLN A 219 -15.44 16.87 5.77
N TYR A 220 -15.73 15.77 6.47
CA TYR A 220 -14.76 14.72 6.73
C TYR A 220 -14.32 14.02 5.44
N VAL A 221 -15.28 13.59 4.60
CA VAL A 221 -14.99 12.78 3.42
C VAL A 221 -14.44 13.60 2.24
N GLU A 222 -15.04 14.76 1.95
CA GLU A 222 -14.72 15.55 0.75
C GLU A 222 -13.58 16.55 0.96
N HIS A 223 -13.30 16.94 2.20
CA HIS A 223 -12.24 17.89 2.51
C HIS A 223 -11.09 17.26 3.29
N TYR A 224 -11.38 16.64 4.45
CA TYR A 224 -10.32 16.12 5.31
C TYR A 224 -9.64 14.86 4.74
N LEU A 225 -10.40 13.92 4.18
CA LEU A 225 -9.83 12.71 3.56
C LEU A 225 -9.25 12.93 2.16
N LYS A 226 -9.49 14.08 1.53
CA LYS A 226 -9.07 14.36 0.14
C LYS A 226 -7.56 14.20 -0.10
N PRO A 227 -6.65 14.69 0.77
CA PRO A 227 -5.21 14.46 0.59
C PRO A 227 -4.87 12.96 0.58
N TYR A 228 -5.44 12.18 1.51
CA TYR A 228 -5.23 10.73 1.60
C TYR A 228 -5.75 9.99 0.36
N GLN A 229 -6.94 10.36 -0.13
CA GLN A 229 -7.51 9.78 -1.36
C GLN A 229 -6.58 9.91 -2.57
N SER A 230 -5.80 10.99 -2.62
CA SER A 230 -4.91 11.27 -3.75
C SER A 230 -3.59 10.48 -3.73
N ILE A 231 -3.18 9.95 -2.57
CA ILE A 231 -1.87 9.32 -2.40
C ILE A 231 -1.89 7.93 -1.74
N TRP A 232 -3.03 7.42 -1.27
CA TRP A 232 -3.06 6.22 -0.43
C TRP A 232 -2.35 5.00 -1.06
N ALA A 233 -2.56 4.77 -2.37
CA ALA A 233 -2.02 3.60 -3.05
C ALA A 233 -0.49 3.71 -3.24
N GLU A 234 0.01 4.90 -3.57
CA GLU A 234 1.46 5.14 -3.69
C GLU A 234 2.13 5.18 -2.31
N ALA A 235 1.48 5.71 -1.28
CA ALA A 235 2.00 5.71 0.08
C ALA A 235 2.09 4.29 0.64
N ALA A 236 1.08 3.45 0.42
CA ALA A 236 1.07 2.05 0.85
C ALA A 236 2.16 1.23 0.14
N MET A 237 2.28 1.37 -1.18
CA MET A 237 3.35 0.71 -1.94
C MET A 237 4.74 1.18 -1.49
N ALA A 238 4.93 2.49 -1.30
CA ALA A 238 6.21 3.03 -0.87
C ALA A 238 6.60 2.57 0.54
N ALA A 239 5.65 2.52 1.48
CA ALA A 239 5.87 1.98 2.82
C ALA A 239 6.27 0.50 2.76
N ALA A 240 5.61 -0.30 1.92
CA ALA A 240 5.95 -1.70 1.73
C ALA A 240 7.34 -1.89 1.13
N LEU A 241 7.68 -1.16 0.05
CA LEU A 241 9.01 -1.24 -0.56
C LEU A 241 10.10 -0.81 0.40
N LYS A 242 9.87 0.27 1.17
CA LYS A 242 10.80 0.73 2.19
C LYS A 242 11.08 -0.36 3.22
N PHE A 243 10.03 -0.96 3.77
CA PHE A 243 10.16 -2.06 4.71
C PHE A 243 10.89 -3.27 4.11
N ILE A 244 10.50 -3.70 2.90
CA ILE A 244 11.10 -4.84 2.22
C ILE A 244 12.61 -4.63 1.96
N ILE A 245 12.99 -3.44 1.48
CA ILE A 245 14.36 -3.16 1.03
C ILE A 245 15.26 -2.77 2.21
N GLU A 246 14.81 -1.86 3.07
CA GLU A 246 15.64 -1.29 4.14
C GLU A 246 15.64 -2.14 5.41
N GLU A 247 14.51 -2.77 5.77
CA GLU A 247 14.40 -3.56 7.01
C GLU A 247 14.63 -5.05 6.76
N LEU A 248 14.08 -5.64 5.69
CA LEU A 248 14.27 -7.06 5.37
C LEU A 248 15.50 -7.35 4.49
N GLY A 249 16.05 -6.34 3.81
CA GLY A 249 17.16 -6.51 2.87
C GLY A 249 16.81 -7.30 1.60
N MET A 250 15.53 -7.51 1.31
CA MET A 250 15.09 -8.27 0.13
C MET A 250 14.97 -7.37 -1.10
N ARG A 251 15.56 -7.81 -2.22
CA ARG A 251 15.67 -7.00 -3.43
C ARG A 251 14.88 -7.51 -4.62
N THR A 252 14.40 -8.75 -4.59
CA THR A 252 13.56 -9.30 -5.66
C THR A 252 12.09 -9.25 -5.25
N ILE A 253 11.35 -8.32 -5.83
CA ILE A 253 9.98 -8.00 -5.42
C ILE A 253 9.04 -8.22 -6.59
N TYR A 254 8.09 -9.12 -6.41
CA TYR A 254 7.02 -9.41 -7.34
C TYR A 254 5.74 -8.72 -6.94
N TYR A 255 4.90 -8.43 -7.93
CA TYR A 255 3.55 -7.93 -7.77
C TYR A 255 2.65 -8.63 -8.79
N HIS A 256 1.48 -9.11 -8.37
CA HIS A 256 0.58 -9.82 -9.29
C HIS A 256 0.12 -8.95 -10.46
N SER A 257 0.03 -9.52 -11.66
CA SER A 257 -0.88 -8.95 -12.66
C SER A 257 -2.33 -9.12 -12.19
N PHE A 258 -3.22 -8.28 -12.72
CA PHE A 258 -4.64 -8.37 -12.41
C PHE A 258 -5.21 -9.77 -12.69
N ASP A 259 -4.97 -10.27 -13.91
CA ASP A 259 -5.56 -11.50 -14.41
C ASP A 259 -4.97 -12.74 -13.70
N THR A 260 -3.66 -12.75 -13.43
CA THR A 260 -3.01 -13.87 -12.73
C THR A 260 -3.42 -13.90 -11.26
N GLY A 261 -3.39 -12.75 -10.57
CA GLY A 261 -3.78 -12.63 -9.18
C GLY A 261 -5.24 -13.02 -8.94
N GLN A 262 -6.14 -12.65 -9.85
CA GLN A 262 -7.56 -13.04 -9.74
C GLN A 262 -7.74 -14.55 -9.87
N LYS A 263 -7.10 -15.18 -10.87
CA LYS A 263 -7.23 -16.62 -11.14
C LYS A 263 -6.59 -17.47 -10.05
N ILE A 264 -5.39 -17.11 -9.56
CA ILE A 264 -4.67 -17.90 -8.55
C ILE A 264 -5.35 -17.83 -7.19
N LYS A 265 -5.84 -16.66 -6.78
CA LYS A 265 -6.47 -16.45 -5.46
C LYS A 265 -7.98 -16.75 -5.43
N ARG A 266 -8.59 -17.01 -6.60
CA ARG A 266 -10.04 -17.27 -6.74
C ARG A 266 -10.92 -16.20 -6.07
N VAL A 267 -10.51 -14.95 -6.12
CA VAL A 267 -11.22 -13.85 -5.44
C VAL A 267 -12.60 -13.62 -6.05
N ALA A 268 -13.62 -13.56 -5.18
CA ALA A 268 -14.97 -13.15 -5.55
C ALA A 268 -15.07 -11.62 -5.47
N GLY A 269 -15.19 -10.97 -6.63
CA GLY A 269 -15.13 -9.51 -6.75
C GLY A 269 -13.71 -9.05 -7.08
N ALA A 270 -13.58 -8.39 -8.23
CA ALA A 270 -12.27 -7.97 -8.70
C ALA A 270 -11.85 -6.63 -8.06
N PRO A 271 -10.59 -6.50 -7.62
CA PRO A 271 -10.08 -5.21 -7.17
C PRO A 271 -10.05 -4.20 -8.35
N PRO A 272 -9.90 -2.90 -8.10
CA PRO A 272 -9.74 -1.92 -9.18
C PRO A 272 -8.56 -2.30 -10.10
N ARG A 273 -8.82 -2.56 -11.39
CA ARG A 273 -7.78 -2.97 -12.37
C ARG A 273 -6.61 -1.97 -12.43
N SER A 274 -6.84 -0.69 -12.16
CA SER A 274 -5.80 0.34 -12.12
C SER A 274 -4.72 0.06 -11.06
N LEU A 275 -5.06 -0.51 -9.91
CA LEU A 275 -4.08 -0.88 -8.86
C LEU A 275 -3.12 -1.97 -9.34
N TYR A 276 -3.56 -2.81 -10.27
CA TYR A 276 -2.78 -3.93 -10.80
C TYR A 276 -2.14 -3.64 -12.17
N THR A 277 -2.34 -2.45 -12.72
CA THR A 277 -1.83 -2.11 -14.07
C THR A 277 -1.08 -0.79 -14.12
N GLN A 278 -1.48 0.21 -13.32
CA GLN A 278 -0.85 1.53 -13.30
C GLN A 278 0.13 1.66 -12.13
N LEU A 279 -0.26 1.23 -10.94
CA LEU A 279 0.58 1.34 -9.74
C LEU A 279 1.95 0.65 -9.89
N PRO A 280 2.06 -0.64 -10.28
CA PRO A 280 3.38 -1.27 -10.46
C PRO A 280 4.26 -0.53 -11.50
N LYS A 281 3.66 -0.08 -12.61
CA LYS A 281 4.38 0.68 -13.64
C LYS A 281 4.91 2.02 -13.14
N ARG A 282 4.14 2.71 -12.27
CA ARG A 282 4.58 3.96 -11.63
C ARG A 282 5.83 3.73 -10.80
N PHE A 283 5.94 2.57 -10.16
CA PHE A 283 7.06 2.15 -9.32
C PHE A 283 8.18 1.44 -10.10
N ALA A 284 8.21 1.59 -11.43
CA ALA A 284 9.22 0.99 -12.31
C ALA A 284 9.32 -0.54 -12.27
N PHE A 285 8.26 -1.23 -11.82
CA PHE A 285 8.18 -2.67 -12.04
C PHE A 285 8.04 -2.98 -13.53
N GLU A 286 8.67 -4.06 -13.95
CA GLU A 286 8.64 -4.55 -15.33
C GLU A 286 7.78 -5.81 -15.43
N PRO A 287 6.96 -5.95 -16.50
CA PRO A 287 6.18 -7.16 -16.69
C PRO A 287 7.11 -8.36 -16.91
N THR A 288 6.74 -9.51 -16.37
CA THR A 288 7.48 -10.77 -16.52
C THR A 288 6.52 -11.96 -16.54
N GLU A 289 6.88 -13.02 -17.25
CA GLU A 289 6.19 -14.32 -17.22
C GLU A 289 6.82 -15.26 -16.17
N ALA A 290 7.96 -14.88 -15.59
CA ALA A 290 8.61 -15.65 -14.55
C ALA A 290 7.88 -15.49 -13.21
N ALA A 291 7.26 -16.57 -12.73
CA ALA A 291 6.68 -16.61 -11.40
C ALA A 291 7.75 -16.60 -10.29
N PRO A 292 7.46 -16.07 -9.08
CA PRO A 292 8.34 -16.20 -7.92
C PRO A 292 8.75 -17.67 -7.68
N ARG A 293 10.02 -17.92 -7.37
CA ARG A 293 10.56 -19.29 -7.20
C ARG A 293 9.78 -20.09 -6.16
N PHE A 294 9.43 -19.46 -5.05
CA PHE A 294 8.69 -20.12 -3.98
C PHE A 294 7.25 -20.52 -4.38
N LEU A 295 6.63 -19.86 -5.36
CA LEU A 295 5.35 -20.30 -5.93
C LEU A 295 5.54 -21.46 -6.92
N GLN A 296 6.66 -21.49 -7.64
CA GLN A 296 6.99 -22.61 -8.53
C GLN A 296 7.34 -23.89 -7.76
N GLN A 297 7.89 -23.76 -6.57
CA GLN A 297 8.21 -24.88 -5.68
C GLN A 297 6.97 -25.40 -4.95
N ASP A 298 5.99 -24.55 -4.69
CA ASP A 298 4.70 -24.97 -4.13
C ASP A 298 3.90 -25.78 -5.16
N LYS A 299 3.59 -27.05 -4.84
CA LYS A 299 2.94 -28.00 -5.76
C LYS A 299 1.60 -27.48 -6.26
N TRP A 300 0.83 -26.81 -5.40
CA TRP A 300 -0.51 -26.33 -5.74
C TRP A 300 -0.43 -25.05 -6.58
N ALA A 301 0.33 -24.05 -6.12
CA ALA A 301 0.49 -22.79 -6.83
C ALA A 301 1.06 -23.04 -8.22
N ARG A 302 2.06 -23.91 -8.36
CA ARG A 302 2.58 -24.36 -9.66
C ARG A 302 1.49 -24.95 -10.56
N ARG A 303 0.59 -25.78 -10.03
CA ARG A 303 -0.51 -26.36 -10.81
C ARG A 303 -1.47 -25.28 -11.29
N CYS A 304 -1.81 -24.32 -10.42
CA CYS A 304 -2.70 -23.21 -10.78
C CYS A 304 -2.07 -22.28 -11.81
N ILE A 305 -0.80 -21.92 -11.64
CA ILE A 305 -0.05 -21.13 -12.62
C ILE A 305 -0.05 -21.79 -14.00
N LYS A 306 0.19 -23.11 -14.07
CA LYS A 306 0.14 -23.86 -15.33
C LYS A 306 -1.24 -23.89 -15.99
N ALA A 307 -2.31 -23.71 -15.23
CA ALA A 307 -3.68 -23.69 -15.73
C ALA A 307 -4.12 -22.28 -16.19
N ILE A 308 -3.34 -21.24 -15.89
CA ILE A 308 -3.62 -19.88 -16.31
C ILE A 308 -3.05 -19.70 -17.72
N GLU A 309 -3.90 -19.31 -18.66
CA GLU A 309 -3.46 -18.82 -19.96
C GLU A 309 -2.65 -17.53 -19.79
N ALA A 310 -1.39 -17.55 -20.25
CA ALA A 310 -0.41 -16.46 -20.17
C ALA A 310 -0.26 -15.85 -18.75
N PRO A 311 0.26 -16.63 -17.77
CA PRO A 311 0.47 -16.12 -16.43
C PRO A 311 1.55 -15.03 -16.44
N SER A 312 1.31 -13.93 -15.73
CA SER A 312 2.22 -12.79 -15.71
C SER A 312 2.24 -12.08 -14.35
N TRP A 313 3.38 -11.47 -14.07
CA TRP A 313 3.68 -10.68 -12.90
C TRP A 313 4.36 -9.38 -13.31
N TYR A 314 4.53 -8.53 -12.32
CA TYR A 314 5.43 -7.40 -12.35
C TYR A 314 6.61 -7.73 -11.43
N CYS A 315 7.83 -7.44 -11.85
CA CYS A 315 9.03 -7.65 -11.05
C CYS A 315 9.83 -6.34 -10.94
N LEU A 316 10.31 -6.07 -9.73
CA LEU A 316 11.26 -5.03 -9.40
C LEU A 316 12.45 -5.71 -8.72
N SER A 317 13.64 -5.57 -9.30
CA SER A 317 14.87 -6.20 -8.80
C SER A 317 16.02 -5.20 -8.76
N TYR A 318 16.77 -5.14 -7.67
CA TYR A 318 17.86 -4.19 -7.47
C TYR A 318 19.23 -4.85 -7.46
#